data_AF-A0A8J3QYX0-F1
#
_entry.id   AF-A0A8J3QYX0-F1
#
_cell.length_a   1.000
_cell.length_b   1.000
_cell.length_c   1.000
_cell.angle_alpha   90.00
_cell.angle_beta   90.00
_cell.angle_gamma   90.00
#
_symmetry.space_group_name_H-M   'P 1'
#
loop_
_entity.id
_entity.type
_entity.pdbx_description
1 polymer ?
#
loop_
_entity_poly.entity_id
_entity_poly.type
_entity_poly.pdbx_seq_one_letter_code
_entity_poly.pdbx_strand_id
1 'polypeptide(L)'
;MTALIRIALAVLFLDEFVVGFWNQAYPESFYTNFPTVTLTPPFSEHYARDFGGATLGIAVVLGIALVAPRAAFTIPAAAAFSVFAVPHFFFHLTHLDHATSGEAVLLTTGNAVVALLGLFVIALTLIRDAGHRRRATEPS
;
A
#
# COMPACT_ATOMS: atom_id res chain seq x y z
N MET A 1 19.13 6.08 -2.31
CA MET A 1 17.68 6.30 -2.15
C MET A 1 17.46 7.57 -1.36
N THR A 2 16.58 8.47 -1.79
CA THR A 2 16.29 9.69 -1.02
C THR A 2 15.56 9.31 0.28
N ALA A 3 15.66 10.14 1.32
CA ALA A 3 14.95 9.93 2.58
C ALA A 3 13.43 9.81 2.36
N LEU A 4 12.89 10.58 1.40
CA LEU A 4 11.48 10.55 1.02
C LEU A 4 11.02 9.16 0.53
N ILE A 5 11.79 8.52 -0.37
CA ILE A 5 11.42 7.18 -0.87
C ILE A 5 11.49 6.14 0.26
N ARG A 6 12.45 6.28 1.20
CA ARG A 6 12.55 5.41 2.39
C ARG A 6 11.35 5.54 3.30
N ILE A 7 10.97 6.77 3.63
CA ILE A 7 9.81 7.04 4.48
C ILE A 7 8.54 6.52 3.81
N ALA A 8 8.36 6.81 2.51
CA ALA A 8 7.22 6.32 1.76
C ALA A 8 7.13 4.79 1.75
N LEU A 9 8.23 4.08 1.42
CA LEU A 9 8.27 2.62 1.46
C LEU A 9 8.02 2.06 2.87
N ALA A 10 8.52 2.72 3.92
CA ALA A 10 8.28 2.30 5.30
C ALA A 10 6.80 2.43 5.68
N VAL A 11 6.14 3.50 5.25
CA VAL A 11 4.69 3.68 5.44
C VAL A 11 3.93 2.57 4.73
N LEU A 12 4.21 2.31 3.44
CA LEU A 12 3.55 1.24 2.68
C LEU A 12 3.81 -0.14 3.30
N PHE A 13 5.04 -0.41 3.74
CA PHE A 13 5.39 -1.65 4.41
C PHE A 13 4.60 -1.84 5.71
N LEU A 14 4.53 -0.81 6.55
CA LEU A 14 3.82 -0.89 7.83
C LEU A 14 2.32 -1.07 7.62
N ASP A 15 1.74 -0.41 6.63
CA ASP A 15 0.33 -0.55 6.26
C ASP A 15 -0.01 -2.01 5.91
N GLU A 16 0.68 -2.58 4.92
CA GLU A 16 0.49 -3.97 4.49
C GLU A 16 0.84 -4.98 5.59
N PHE A 17 1.91 -4.73 6.35
CA PHE A 17 2.30 -5.63 7.42
C PHE A 17 1.25 -5.67 8.54
N VAL A 18 0.75 -4.52 8.99
CA VAL A 18 -0.24 -4.45 10.06
C VAL A 18 -1.57 -5.03 9.59
N VAL A 19 -2.08 -4.61 8.43
CA VAL A 19 -3.35 -5.08 7.88
C VAL A 19 -3.29 -6.58 7.59
N GLY A 20 -2.21 -7.03 6.94
CA GLY A 20 -2.02 -8.41 6.55
C GLY A 20 -1.85 -9.33 7.76
N PHE A 21 -1.01 -8.93 8.72
CA PHE A 21 -0.79 -9.71 9.94
C PHE A 21 -2.06 -9.82 10.78
N TRP A 22 -2.81 -8.72 10.95
CA TRP A 22 -4.03 -8.73 11.76
C TRP A 22 -5.11 -9.63 11.12
N ASN A 23 -5.33 -9.52 9.81
CA ASN A 23 -6.24 -10.42 9.09
C ASN A 23 -5.80 -11.89 9.18
N GLN A 24 -4.50 -12.16 9.03
CA GLN A 24 -3.99 -13.53 9.06
C GLN A 24 -4.06 -14.17 10.45
N ALA A 25 -3.72 -13.43 11.50
CA ALA A 25 -3.58 -13.98 12.85
C ALA A 25 -4.87 -13.86 13.69
N TYR A 26 -5.61 -12.75 13.53
CA TYR A 26 -6.78 -12.42 14.34
C TYR A 26 -7.93 -11.85 13.47
N PRO A 27 -8.46 -12.63 12.50
CA PRO A 27 -9.40 -12.14 11.49
C PRO A 27 -10.71 -11.58 12.08
N GLU A 28 -11.27 -12.21 13.13
CA GLU A 28 -12.48 -11.73 13.80
C GLU A 28 -12.24 -10.42 14.56
N SER A 29 -11.06 -10.28 15.19
CA SER A 29 -10.66 -9.03 15.83
C SER A 29 -10.48 -7.90 14.81
N PHE A 30 -9.89 -8.20 13.65
CA PHE A 30 -9.78 -7.21 12.56
C PHE A 30 -11.16 -6.77 12.10
N TYR A 31 -12.05 -7.73 11.80
CA TYR A 31 -13.41 -7.44 11.33
C TYR A 31 -14.19 -6.55 12.30
N THR A 32 -14.04 -6.77 13.60
CA THR A 32 -14.81 -6.06 14.64
C THR A 32 -14.20 -4.71 15.04
N ASN A 33 -12.89 -4.52 14.90
CA ASN A 33 -12.18 -3.34 15.43
C ASN A 33 -11.54 -2.45 14.38
N PHE A 34 -11.26 -2.97 13.18
CA PHE A 34 -10.71 -2.14 12.11
C PHE A 34 -11.81 -1.23 11.56
N PRO A 35 -11.54 0.07 11.35
CA PRO A 35 -12.57 1.00 10.92
C PRO A 35 -13.30 0.50 9.67
N THR A 36 -14.63 0.60 9.69
CA THR A 36 -15.51 0.48 8.51
C THR A 36 -15.58 -0.89 7.81
N VAL A 37 -14.85 -1.92 8.27
CA VAL A 37 -14.91 -3.27 7.65
C VAL A 37 -16.31 -3.88 7.77
N THR A 38 -17.02 -3.58 8.86
CA THR A 38 -18.38 -4.04 9.13
C THR A 38 -19.45 -3.40 8.24
N LEU A 39 -19.10 -2.44 7.36
CA LEU A 39 -20.05 -1.81 6.44
C LEU A 39 -20.45 -2.71 5.26
N THR A 40 -19.64 -3.74 4.97
CA THR A 40 -19.82 -4.64 3.82
C THR A 40 -20.22 -6.06 4.29
N PRO A 41 -20.55 -7.02 3.39
CA PRO A 41 -21.17 -8.32 3.73
C PRO A 41 -20.53 -9.06 4.92
N PRO A 42 -21.26 -10.02 5.53
CA PRO A 42 -20.87 -10.61 6.81
C PRO A 42 -19.50 -11.30 6.74
N PHE A 43 -18.85 -11.34 7.90
CA PHE A 43 -17.53 -11.93 8.10
C PHE A 43 -17.35 -13.31 7.46
N SER A 44 -16.25 -13.49 6.74
CA SER A 44 -15.77 -14.77 6.21
C SER A 44 -14.32 -14.97 6.63
N GLU A 45 -14.08 -15.91 7.56
CA GLU A 45 -12.74 -16.17 8.09
C GLU A 45 -11.77 -16.61 6.99
N HIS A 46 -12.23 -17.48 6.08
CA HIS A 46 -11.41 -17.96 4.97
C HIS A 46 -10.96 -16.79 4.08
N TYR A 47 -11.88 -15.90 3.71
CA TYR A 47 -11.56 -14.75 2.88
C TYR A 47 -10.62 -13.78 3.60
N ALA A 48 -10.86 -13.52 4.89
CA ALA A 48 -9.98 -12.66 5.69
C ALA A 48 -8.56 -13.21 5.76
N ARG A 49 -8.38 -14.52 5.97
CA ARG A 49 -7.05 -15.16 5.99
C ARG A 49 -6.39 -15.13 4.61
N ASP A 50 -7.11 -15.43 3.54
CA ASP A 50 -6.56 -15.34 2.18
C ASP A 50 -6.09 -13.93 1.85
N PHE A 51 -6.91 -12.93 2.19
CA PHE A 51 -6.55 -11.52 2.06
C PHE A 51 -5.32 -11.19 2.90
N GLY A 52 -5.29 -11.58 4.17
CA GLY A 52 -4.15 -11.36 5.07
C GLY A 52 -2.85 -11.96 4.55
N GLY A 53 -2.89 -13.20 4.05
CA GLY A 53 -1.75 -13.87 3.43
C GLY A 53 -1.25 -13.17 2.17
N ALA A 54 -2.16 -12.73 1.29
CA ALA A 54 -1.80 -11.99 0.08
C ALA A 54 -1.17 -10.62 0.40
N THR A 55 -1.76 -9.86 1.33
CA THR A 55 -1.26 -8.57 1.84
C THR A 55 0.13 -8.73 2.49
N LEU A 56 0.36 -9.80 3.27
CA LEU A 56 1.69 -10.11 3.80
C LEU A 56 2.71 -10.39 2.69
N GLY A 57 2.29 -11.00 1.57
CA GLY A 57 3.13 -11.16 0.38
C GLY A 57 3.60 -9.82 -0.20
N ILE A 58 2.72 -8.81 -0.24
CA ILE A 58 3.07 -7.44 -0.65
C ILE A 58 4.02 -6.81 0.38
N ALA A 59 3.76 -6.99 1.69
CA ALA A 59 4.63 -6.51 2.75
C ALA A 59 6.06 -7.05 2.62
N VAL A 60 6.23 -8.33 2.25
CA VAL A 60 7.55 -8.93 2.02
C VAL A 60 8.33 -8.20 0.92
N VAL A 61 7.71 -7.95 -0.24
CA VAL A 61 8.43 -7.27 -1.35
C VAL A 61 8.71 -5.80 -1.04
N LEU A 62 7.83 -5.12 -0.30
CA LEU A 62 8.08 -3.78 0.22
C LEU A 62 9.23 -3.77 1.24
N GLY A 63 9.30 -4.76 2.12
CA GLY A 63 10.40 -4.95 3.07
C GLY A 63 11.74 -5.18 2.37
N ILE A 64 11.76 -6.01 1.31
CA ILE A 64 12.95 -6.20 0.46
C ILE A 64 13.38 -4.86 -0.16
N ALA A 65 12.44 -4.08 -0.71
CA ALA A 65 12.74 -2.76 -1.27
C ALA A 65 13.23 -1.75 -0.21
N LEU A 66 12.79 -1.87 1.04
CA LEU A 66 13.19 -1.01 2.15
C LEU A 66 14.64 -1.31 2.59
N VAL A 67 14.99 -2.59 2.72
CA VAL A 67 16.34 -3.05 3.13
C VAL A 67 17.34 -2.93 1.97
N ALA A 68 16.92 -3.25 0.74
CA ALA A 68 17.73 -3.21 -0.47
C ALA A 68 17.14 -2.24 -1.51
N PRO A 69 17.35 -0.91 -1.35
CA PRO A 69 16.63 0.12 -2.08
C PRO A 69 17.14 0.40 -3.51
N ARG A 70 17.22 -0.66 -4.31
CA ARG A 70 17.54 -0.60 -5.74
C ARG A 70 16.26 -0.45 -6.54
N ALA A 71 16.28 0.29 -7.65
CA ALA A 71 15.09 0.46 -8.49
C ALA A 71 14.47 -0.86 -8.96
N ALA A 72 15.32 -1.87 -9.20
CA ALA A 72 14.90 -3.23 -9.54
C ALA A 72 14.06 -3.93 -8.45
N PHE A 73 14.10 -3.47 -7.20
CA PHE A 73 13.24 -3.94 -6.11
C PHE A 73 12.15 -2.93 -5.76
N THR A 74 12.51 -1.64 -5.70
CA THR A 74 11.59 -0.55 -5.33
C THR A 74 10.42 -0.41 -6.30
N ILE A 75 10.67 -0.43 -7.61
CA ILE A 75 9.60 -0.23 -8.61
C ILE A 75 8.62 -1.42 -8.59
N PRO A 76 9.07 -2.70 -8.68
CA PRO A 76 8.14 -3.83 -8.60
C PRO A 76 7.36 -3.89 -7.27
N ALA A 77 8.00 -3.59 -6.14
CA ALA A 77 7.31 -3.61 -4.85
C ALA A 77 6.22 -2.52 -4.76
N ALA A 78 6.54 -1.28 -5.16
CA ALA A 78 5.55 -0.20 -5.20
C ALA A 78 4.46 -0.45 -6.25
N ALA A 79 4.78 -1.12 -7.35
CA ALA A 79 3.80 -1.53 -8.35
C ALA A 79 2.86 -2.61 -7.82
N ALA A 80 3.38 -3.64 -7.12
CA ALA A 80 2.56 -4.67 -6.49
C ALA A 80 1.56 -4.06 -5.49
N PHE A 81 2.04 -3.14 -4.64
CA PHE A 81 1.18 -2.37 -3.74
C PHE A 81 0.13 -1.55 -4.52
N SER A 82 0.54 -0.81 -5.56
CA SER A 82 -0.36 0.06 -6.32
C SER A 82 -1.44 -0.71 -7.08
N VAL A 83 -1.16 -1.93 -7.53
CA VAL A 83 -2.14 -2.84 -8.17
C VAL A 83 -3.27 -3.20 -7.21
N PHE A 84 -3.00 -3.28 -5.91
CA PHE A 84 -4.03 -3.42 -4.87
C PHE A 84 -4.68 -2.07 -4.53
N ALA A 85 -3.85 -1.09 -4.15
CA ALA A 85 -4.32 0.15 -3.54
C ALA A 85 -5.17 1.03 -4.47
N VAL A 86 -4.86 1.07 -5.76
CA VAL A 86 -5.61 1.92 -6.71
C VAL A 86 -7.04 1.39 -6.92
N PRO A 87 -7.26 0.11 -7.30
CA PRO A 87 -8.61 -0.45 -7.34
C PRO A 87 -9.33 -0.36 -6.00
N HIS A 88 -8.65 -0.59 -4.88
CA HIS A 88 -9.24 -0.53 -3.54
C HIS A 88 -9.74 0.88 -3.19
N PHE A 89 -8.98 1.92 -3.55
CA PHE A 89 -9.44 3.31 -3.44
C PHE A 89 -10.72 3.56 -4.25
N PHE A 90 -10.79 3.12 -5.51
CA PHE A 90 -11.99 3.29 -6.34
C PHE A 90 -13.19 2.48 -5.83
N PHE A 91 -12.95 1.32 -5.21
CA PHE A 91 -14.00 0.58 -4.52
C PHE A 91 -14.62 1.45 -3.43
N HIS A 92 -13.80 2.05 -2.55
CA HIS A 92 -14.29 2.95 -1.51
C HIS A 92 -14.91 4.26 -2.03
N LEU A 93 -14.59 4.72 -3.24
CA LEU A 93 -15.31 5.84 -3.85
C LEU A 93 -16.75 5.50 -4.25
N THR A 94 -17.02 4.22 -4.50
CA THR A 94 -18.29 3.73 -5.05
C THR A 94 -19.11 2.90 -4.06
N HIS A 95 -18.54 2.56 -2.89
CA HIS A 95 -19.15 1.73 -1.85
C HIS A 95 -19.11 2.45 -0.50
N LEU A 96 -19.80 3.59 -0.44
CA LEU A 96 -19.96 4.40 0.78
C LEU A 96 -21.35 4.23 1.41
N ASP A 97 -22.15 3.32 0.88
CA ASP A 97 -23.43 2.97 1.46
C ASP A 97 -23.21 2.52 2.91
N HIS A 98 -24.07 2.98 3.82
CA HIS A 98 -23.98 2.74 5.27
C HIS A 98 -22.85 3.46 6.02
N ALA A 99 -21.93 4.17 5.34
CA ALA A 99 -20.93 4.98 6.01
C ALA A 99 -21.54 6.29 6.55
N THR A 100 -21.13 6.71 7.74
CA THR A 100 -21.30 8.11 8.18
C THR A 100 -20.44 9.04 7.32
N SER A 101 -20.75 10.34 7.32
CA SER A 101 -19.93 11.32 6.60
C SER A 101 -18.48 11.34 7.06
N GLY A 102 -18.23 11.11 8.37
CA GLY A 102 -16.87 11.02 8.92
C GLY A 102 -16.12 9.80 8.40
N GLU A 103 -16.77 8.64 8.37
CA GLU A 103 -16.19 7.41 7.82
C GLU A 103 -15.93 7.52 6.32
N ALA A 104 -16.84 8.14 5.56
CA ALA A 104 -16.66 8.38 4.14
C ALA A 104 -15.43 9.26 3.86
N VAL A 105 -15.24 10.34 4.63
CA VAL A 105 -14.03 11.18 4.52
C VAL A 105 -12.78 10.38 4.87
N LEU A 106 -12.79 9.63 5.98
CA LEU A 106 -11.66 8.81 6.41
C LEU A 106 -11.27 7.77 5.34
N LEU A 107 -12.25 7.00 4.86
CA LEU A 107 -12.06 5.96 3.84
C LEU A 107 -11.49 6.53 2.54
N THR A 108 -12.11 7.58 2.01
CA THR A 108 -11.70 8.14 0.72
C THR A 108 -10.34 8.82 0.80
N THR A 109 -10.08 9.61 1.85
CA THR A 109 -8.80 10.32 2.00
C THR A 109 -7.65 9.39 2.37
N GLY A 110 -7.87 8.45 3.31
CA GLY A 110 -6.86 7.46 3.71
C GLY A 110 -6.42 6.60 2.53
N ASN A 111 -7.39 6.04 1.80
CA ASN A 111 -7.10 5.22 0.61
C ASN A 111 -6.45 6.04 -0.52
N ALA A 112 -6.87 7.29 -0.73
CA ALA A 112 -6.23 8.16 -1.71
C ALA A 112 -4.75 8.40 -1.38
N VAL A 113 -4.45 8.68 -0.11
CA VAL A 113 -3.07 8.95 0.34
C VAL A 113 -2.16 7.76 0.07
N VAL A 114 -2.56 6.55 0.47
CA VAL A 114 -1.71 5.36 0.28
C VAL A 114 -1.59 4.98 -1.20
N ALA A 115 -2.67 5.08 -1.98
CA ALA A 115 -2.64 4.84 -3.42
C ALA A 115 -1.68 5.82 -4.14
N LEU A 116 -1.76 7.11 -3.81
CA LEU A 116 -0.85 8.12 -4.35
C LEU A 116 0.60 7.90 -3.89
N LEU A 117 0.82 7.42 -2.68
CA LEU A 117 2.15 7.15 -2.14
C LEU A 117 2.86 6.03 -2.92
N GLY A 118 2.14 4.97 -3.31
CA GLY A 118 2.66 3.91 -4.19
C GLY A 118 3.14 4.46 -5.53
N LEU A 119 2.31 5.27 -6.20
CA LEU A 119 2.66 5.93 -7.46
C LEU A 119 3.81 6.91 -7.30
N PHE A 120 3.86 7.64 -6.19
CA PHE A 120 4.91 8.59 -5.88
C PHE A 120 6.28 7.90 -5.72
N VAL A 121 6.34 6.74 -5.05
CA VAL A 121 7.57 5.94 -4.94
C VAL A 121 8.08 5.52 -6.32
N ILE A 122 7.19 5.10 -7.23
CA ILE A 122 7.55 4.75 -8.60
C ILE A 122 8.12 5.97 -9.33
N ALA A 123 7.37 7.09 -9.35
CA ALA A 123 7.76 8.31 -10.05
C ALA A 123 9.11 8.86 -9.58
N LEU A 124 9.31 8.99 -8.26
CA LEU A 124 10.58 9.47 -7.71
C LEU A 124 11.74 8.55 -8.03
N THR A 125 11.53 7.24 -8.01
CA THR A 125 12.57 6.26 -8.33
C THR A 125 13.00 6.38 -9.79
N LEU A 126 12.05 6.55 -10.72
CA LEU A 126 12.32 6.75 -12.14
C LEU A 126 13.05 8.07 -12.42
N ILE A 127 12.58 9.18 -11.82
CA ILE A 127 13.20 10.51 -11.99
C ILE A 127 14.65 10.50 -11.51
N ARG A 128 14.89 9.91 -10.33
CA ARG A 128 16.24 9.76 -9.76
C ARG A 128 17.16 9.00 -10.70
N ASP A 129 16.73 7.84 -11.19
CA ASP A 129 17.55 6.98 -12.03
C ASP A 129 17.84 7.62 -13.39
N ALA A 130 16.87 8.33 -13.97
CA ALA A 130 17.09 9.12 -15.19
C ALA A 130 18.12 10.24 -14.98
N GLY A 131 18.08 10.93 -13.83
CA GLY A 131 19.06 11.95 -13.46
C GLY A 131 20.48 11.39 -13.30
N HIS A 132 20.62 10.22 -12.68
CA HIS A 132 21.92 9.55 -12.55
C HIS A 132 22.50 9.14 -13.91
N ARG A 133 21.67 8.61 -14.83
CA ARG A 133 22.10 8.24 -16.18
C ARG A 133 22.58 9.45 -16.98
N ARG A 134 21.86 10.57 -16.94
CA ARG A 134 22.24 11.81 -17.66
C ARG A 134 23.60 12.35 -17.21
N ARG A 135 23.85 12.39 -15.90
CA ARG A 135 25.15 12.85 -15.35
C ARG A 135 26.31 11.94 -15.72
N ALA A 136 26.07 10.64 -15.94
CA ALA A 136 27.11 9.71 -16.34
C ALA A 136 27.51 9.84 -17.83
N THR A 137 26.71 10.53 -18.64
CA THR A 137 26.92 10.68 -20.09
C THR A 137 27.39 12.08 -20.52
N GLU A 138 27.49 13.05 -19.61
CA GLU A 138 28.03 14.38 -19.92
C GLU A 138 29.57 14.33 -20.04
N PRO A 139 30.17 14.78 -21.16
CA PRO A 139 31.62 14.85 -21.30
C PRO A 139 32.21 15.91 -20.35
N SER A 140 33.31 15.57 -19.67
CA SER A 140 34.07 16.46 -18.75
C SER A 140 34.79 17.59 -19.47
#